data_AF-A0A7L5Z400-F1
#
_entry.id   AF-A0A7L5Z400-F1
#
_cell.length_a   1.000
_cell.length_b   1.000
_cell.length_c   1.000
_cell.angle_alpha   90.00
_cell.angle_beta   90.00
_cell.angle_gamma   90.00
#
_symmetry.space_group_name_H-M   'P 1'
#
loop_
_entity.id
_entity.type
_entity.pdbx_description
1 polymer ?
#
loop_
_entity_poly.entity_id
_entity_poly.type
_entity_poly.pdbx_seq_one_letter_code
_entity_poly.pdbx_strand_id
1 'polypeptide(L)'
;MWSTAPAKRGSVVPLGGAQVALDTGEPVVEKLLDGRDSEGPALPNLYEVYLPFTDATGEKYVLEVYKPVLEYDEIRSGLLRDWLLVSVLGVLFLGAITLPLSLRLARAVGEAERDRALYADRALRARAEEHQRIAEVLHERTVQDLAAVRLMLDTIRDLPASEEAERVLEQTSDMLDLDVRELRVLLTGGEGTEWQADDLATALRGWVDTLPDPELVSCDLPAELISMDPQVVLAFRIIKEAVRNAIKHADATTVRVRVRLAGGDLIGEVVDDGRGSTPAPRRDSGRASSGMPPPLPLERSR
;
A
#
# COMPACT_ATOMS: atom_id res chain seq x y z
N MET A 1 68.86 -14.78 57.72
CA MET A 1 67.45 -14.64 57.29
C MET A 1 66.54 -15.24 58.36
N TRP A 2 65.44 -14.57 58.72
CA TRP A 2 64.36 -15.19 59.51
C TRP A 2 63.32 -15.74 58.54
N SER A 3 63.02 -17.04 58.63
CA SER A 3 62.09 -17.72 57.73
C SER A 3 61.01 -18.47 58.53
N THR A 4 59.80 -18.48 57.99
CA THR A 4 58.67 -19.29 58.48
C THR A 4 58.84 -20.77 58.14
N ALA A 5 59.74 -21.12 57.21
CA ALA A 5 60.17 -22.50 56.97
C ALA A 5 61.30 -22.87 57.96
N PRO A 6 61.11 -23.86 58.86
CA PRO A 6 62.07 -24.17 59.91
C PRO A 6 63.44 -24.65 59.39
N ALA A 7 63.49 -25.21 58.17
CA ALA A 7 64.73 -25.66 57.52
C ALA A 7 65.69 -24.51 57.10
N LYS A 8 65.22 -23.25 57.14
CA LYS A 8 65.95 -22.10 56.59
C LYS A 8 66.40 -21.06 57.61
N ARG A 9 66.16 -21.31 58.89
CA ARG A 9 66.62 -20.40 59.95
C ARG A 9 68.14 -20.53 60.10
N GLY A 10 68.87 -19.47 59.76
CA GLY A 10 70.33 -19.40 59.90
C GLY A 10 71.13 -19.76 58.64
N SER A 11 70.49 -20.00 57.49
CA SER A 11 71.20 -20.17 56.22
C SER A 11 71.67 -18.83 55.64
N VAL A 12 72.75 -18.89 54.86
CA VAL A 12 73.30 -17.75 54.10
C VAL A 12 72.97 -17.98 52.63
N VAL A 13 72.16 -17.09 52.06
CA VAL A 13 71.70 -17.15 50.67
C VAL A 13 72.07 -15.82 50.00
N PRO A 14 72.54 -15.82 48.73
CA PRO A 14 72.80 -14.57 48.01
C PRO A 14 71.52 -13.73 47.89
N LEU A 15 71.61 -12.45 48.24
CA LEU A 15 70.46 -11.57 48.47
C LEU A 15 69.77 -11.04 47.19
N GLY A 16 70.21 -11.41 45.98
CA GLY A 16 69.52 -11.12 44.71
C GLY A 16 68.85 -9.72 44.65
N GLY A 17 67.56 -9.69 44.29
CA GLY A 17 66.73 -8.48 44.28
C GLY A 17 66.48 -7.85 45.65
N ALA A 18 66.61 -8.61 46.75
CA ALA A 18 66.52 -8.06 48.11
C ALA A 18 67.70 -7.11 48.44
N GLN A 19 68.90 -7.37 47.90
CA GLN A 19 70.04 -6.46 48.06
C GLN A 19 69.76 -5.12 47.38
N VAL A 20 69.22 -5.16 46.16
CA VAL A 20 68.84 -3.96 45.41
C VAL A 20 67.78 -3.17 46.17
N ALA A 21 66.76 -3.84 46.71
CA ALA A 21 65.73 -3.19 47.53
C ALA A 21 66.29 -2.56 48.82
N LEU A 22 67.26 -3.20 49.49
CA LEU A 22 67.92 -2.63 50.69
C LEU A 22 68.76 -1.39 50.36
N ASP A 23 69.45 -1.42 49.22
CA ASP A 23 70.36 -0.36 48.78
C ASP A 23 69.59 0.87 48.27
N THR A 24 68.54 0.67 47.47
CA THR A 24 67.73 1.76 46.91
C THR A 24 66.64 2.26 47.87
N GLY A 25 66.13 1.40 48.75
CA GLY A 25 64.97 1.68 49.58
C GLY A 25 63.64 1.66 48.80
N GLU A 26 63.64 1.22 47.54
CA GLU A 26 62.44 1.09 46.72
C GLU A 26 61.99 -0.37 46.57
N PRO A 27 60.68 -0.64 46.42
CA PRO A 27 60.18 -1.97 46.11
C PRO A 27 60.76 -2.53 44.81
N VAL A 28 61.25 -3.76 44.82
CA VAL A 28 61.74 -4.48 43.63
C VAL A 28 60.81 -5.65 43.34
N VAL A 29 60.42 -5.81 42.07
CA VAL A 29 59.54 -6.88 41.60
C VAL A 29 60.27 -7.73 40.57
N GLU A 30 60.45 -9.01 40.86
CA GLU A 30 61.06 -9.98 39.95
C GLU A 30 60.05 -11.03 39.52
N LYS A 31 60.04 -11.38 38.22
CA LYS A 31 59.16 -12.41 37.68
C LYS A 31 59.88 -13.75 37.74
N LEU A 32 59.34 -14.69 38.51
CA LEU A 32 59.81 -16.07 38.51
C LEU A 32 59.04 -16.89 37.47
N LEU A 33 59.74 -17.22 36.39
CA LEU A 33 59.19 -17.91 35.22
C LEU A 33 59.21 -19.43 35.32
N ASP A 34 60.03 -19.99 36.20
CA ASP A 34 60.07 -21.42 36.48
C ASP A 34 60.43 -21.56 37.95
N GLY A 35 59.62 -22.28 38.73
CA GLY A 35 59.79 -22.47 40.17
C GLY A 35 61.02 -23.30 40.56
N ARG A 36 62.14 -23.19 39.83
CA ARG A 36 63.37 -23.94 40.04
C ARG A 36 64.44 -23.17 40.81
N ASP A 37 64.42 -21.84 40.78
CA ASP A 37 65.50 -21.05 41.39
C ASP A 37 65.10 -20.36 42.71
N SER A 38 63.81 -20.33 43.06
CA SER A 38 63.37 -19.96 44.41
C SER A 38 62.99 -21.19 45.20
N GLU A 39 63.62 -21.34 46.34
CA GLU A 39 63.39 -22.39 47.31
C GLU A 39 62.07 -22.10 48.11
N GLY A 40 61.07 -21.48 47.45
CA GLY A 40 59.72 -21.10 47.90
C GLY A 40 58.62 -22.05 47.37
N PRO A 41 57.33 -21.70 47.50
CA PRO A 41 56.24 -22.58 47.03
C PRO A 41 56.34 -22.81 45.52
N ALA A 42 56.34 -24.08 45.10
CA ALA A 42 56.40 -24.50 43.70
C ALA A 42 55.09 -24.21 42.95
N LEU A 43 54.78 -22.93 42.77
CA LEU A 43 53.65 -22.45 41.99
C LEU A 43 54.20 -21.83 40.69
N PRO A 44 53.68 -22.20 39.52
CA PRO A 44 54.07 -21.59 38.26
C PRO A 44 53.63 -20.11 38.21
N ASN A 45 54.42 -19.28 37.52
CA ASN A 45 54.11 -17.87 37.25
C ASN A 45 53.84 -17.03 38.50
N LEU A 46 54.90 -16.77 39.27
CA LEU A 46 54.81 -16.01 40.49
C LEU A 46 55.74 -14.78 40.44
N TYR A 47 55.27 -13.66 40.98
CA TYR A 47 56.13 -12.50 41.22
C TYR A 47 56.68 -12.56 42.63
N GLU A 48 57.98 -12.40 42.74
CA GLU A 48 58.67 -12.17 44.00
C GLU A 48 58.81 -10.66 44.19
N VAL A 49 58.24 -10.16 45.28
CA VAL A 49 58.20 -8.73 45.58
C VAL A 49 59.00 -8.49 46.85
N TYR A 50 60.08 -7.71 46.72
CA TYR A 50 60.94 -7.30 47.82
C TYR A 50 60.52 -5.91 48.30
N LEU A 51 60.02 -5.82 49.53
CA LEU A 51 59.56 -4.58 50.16
C LEU A 51 60.56 -4.16 51.25
N PRO A 52 61.40 -3.15 51.01
CA PRO A 52 62.31 -2.65 52.03
C PRO A 52 61.53 -1.87 53.10
N PHE A 53 61.90 -2.05 54.35
CA PHE A 53 61.39 -1.26 55.47
C PHE A 53 62.49 -1.06 56.51
N THR A 54 62.44 0.05 57.23
CA THR A 54 63.36 0.32 58.35
C THR A 54 62.59 0.19 59.64
N ASP A 55 63.14 -0.50 60.62
CA ASP A 55 62.52 -0.60 61.93
C ASP A 55 62.69 0.70 62.75
N ALA A 56 62.13 0.74 63.95
CA ALA A 56 62.25 1.90 64.85
C ALA A 56 63.68 2.13 65.38
N THR A 57 64.59 1.17 65.22
CA THR A 57 65.99 1.25 65.66
C THR A 57 66.93 1.74 64.55
N GLY A 58 66.43 1.86 63.31
CA GLY A 58 67.18 2.31 62.14
C GLY A 58 67.78 1.17 61.32
N GLU A 59 67.49 -0.09 61.66
CA GLU A 59 67.94 -1.25 60.90
C GLU A 59 67.03 -1.49 59.69
N LYS A 60 67.67 -1.74 58.53
CA LYS A 60 66.96 -2.01 57.28
C LYS A 60 66.65 -3.50 57.14
N TYR A 61 65.40 -3.79 56.80
CA TYR A 61 64.87 -5.11 56.54
C TYR A 61 64.21 -5.15 55.16
N VAL A 62 64.07 -6.33 54.58
CA VAL A 62 63.26 -6.56 53.38
C VAL A 62 62.25 -7.66 53.69
N LEU A 63 61.00 -7.39 53.35
CA LEU A 63 59.94 -8.40 53.33
C LEU A 63 59.80 -8.93 51.91
N GLU A 64 60.01 -10.23 51.75
CA GLU A 64 59.83 -10.95 50.50
C GLU A 64 58.42 -11.54 50.46
N VAL A 65 57.64 -11.16 49.45
CA VAL A 65 56.26 -11.60 49.27
C VAL A 65 56.09 -12.24 47.91
N TYR A 66 55.54 -13.45 47.91
CA TYR A 66 55.22 -14.20 46.71
C TYR A 66 53.76 -13.95 46.29
N LYS A 67 53.52 -13.43 45.08
CA LYS A 67 52.17 -13.17 44.54
C LYS A 67 51.93 -13.96 43.25
N PRO A 68 50.96 -14.89 43.21
CA PRO A 68 50.63 -15.62 41.99
C PRO A 68 50.05 -14.69 40.94
N VAL A 69 50.47 -14.87 39.68
CA VAL A 69 49.87 -14.18 38.54
C VAL A 69 48.54 -14.87 38.23
N LEU A 70 47.42 -14.16 38.42
CA LEU A 70 46.18 -14.56 37.78
C LEU A 70 46.34 -14.26 36.30
N GLU A 71 46.61 -15.28 35.48
CA GLU A 71 46.59 -15.15 34.02
C GLU A 71 45.18 -14.77 33.59
N TYR A 72 44.94 -13.47 33.41
CA TYR A 72 43.71 -12.94 32.81
C TYR A 72 43.53 -13.37 31.33
N ASP A 73 44.54 -14.01 30.74
CA ASP A 73 44.55 -14.42 29.32
C ASP A 73 43.68 -15.66 29.02
N GLU A 74 43.47 -16.56 29.99
CA GLU A 74 42.58 -17.71 29.80
C GLU A 74 41.10 -17.29 29.73
N ILE A 75 40.73 -16.20 30.41
CA ILE A 75 39.34 -15.72 30.41
C ILE A 75 39.00 -14.98 29.10
N ARG A 76 39.95 -14.23 28.51
CA ARG A 76 39.69 -13.39 27.32
C ARG A 76 39.56 -14.16 26.01
N SER A 77 40.35 -15.23 25.83
CA SER A 77 40.37 -16.01 24.59
C SER A 77 39.21 -17.02 24.49
N GLY A 78 38.71 -17.51 25.62
CA GLY A 78 37.49 -18.33 25.70
C GLY A 78 36.24 -17.54 25.38
N LEU A 79 36.06 -16.36 26.00
CA LEU A 79 34.90 -15.50 25.79
C LEU A 79 34.68 -15.17 24.30
N LEU A 80 35.70 -14.71 23.59
CA LEU A 80 35.55 -14.35 22.17
C LEU A 80 35.13 -15.55 21.32
N ARG A 81 35.68 -16.74 21.57
CA ARG A 81 35.34 -17.96 20.83
C ARG A 81 33.90 -18.42 21.15
N ASP A 82 33.48 -18.32 22.40
CA ASP A 82 32.14 -18.72 22.84
C ASP A 82 31.05 -17.81 22.26
N TRP A 83 31.31 -16.51 22.15
CA TRP A 83 30.38 -15.55 21.55
C TRP A 83 30.32 -15.60 20.02
N LEU A 84 31.34 -16.15 19.34
CA LEU A 84 31.35 -16.26 17.87
C LEU A 84 30.20 -17.14 17.37
N LEU A 85 29.96 -18.28 18.00
CA LEU A 85 28.89 -19.19 17.59
C LEU A 85 27.51 -18.53 17.74
N VAL A 86 27.27 -17.86 18.87
CA VAL A 86 26.02 -17.14 19.14
C VAL A 86 25.83 -16.00 18.13
N SER A 87 26.89 -15.27 17.81
CA SER A 87 26.85 -14.16 16.85
C SER A 87 26.56 -14.64 15.43
N VAL A 88 27.23 -15.71 14.98
CA VAL A 88 27.00 -16.32 13.67
C VAL A 88 25.59 -16.87 13.57
N LEU A 89 25.12 -17.60 14.58
CA LEU A 89 23.75 -18.11 14.63
C LEU A 89 22.72 -16.98 14.65
N GLY A 90 22.99 -15.89 15.36
CA GLY A 90 22.13 -14.70 15.37
C GLY A 90 22.01 -14.04 13.98
N VAL A 91 23.14 -13.87 13.27
CA VAL A 91 23.14 -13.34 11.90
C VAL A 91 22.42 -14.28 10.94
N LEU A 92 22.63 -15.59 11.05
CA LEU A 92 21.94 -16.58 10.23
C LEU A 92 20.43 -16.60 10.50
N PHE A 93 20.02 -16.51 11.77
CA PHE A 93 18.62 -16.45 12.17
C PHE A 93 17.94 -15.17 11.65
N LEU A 94 18.60 -14.02 11.81
CA LEU A 94 18.12 -12.75 11.28
C LEU A 94 18.02 -12.80 9.74
N GLY A 95 19.02 -13.38 9.07
CA GLY A 95 18.99 -13.62 7.62
C GLY A 95 17.83 -14.53 7.22
N ALA A 96 17.62 -15.65 7.92
CA ALA A 96 16.55 -16.60 7.65
C ALA A 96 15.15 -15.99 7.78
N ILE A 97 14.98 -14.97 8.61
CA ILE A 97 13.71 -14.23 8.74
C ILE A 97 13.59 -13.13 7.67
N THR A 98 14.66 -12.34 7.48
CA THR A 98 14.63 -11.14 6.64
C THR A 98 14.68 -11.43 5.15
N LEU A 99 15.45 -12.43 4.69
CA LEU A 99 15.55 -12.80 3.27
C LEU A 99 14.21 -13.24 2.65
N PRO A 100 13.45 -14.19 3.23
CA PRO A 100 12.19 -14.61 2.61
C PRO A 100 11.16 -13.49 2.65
N LEU A 101 11.17 -12.65 3.67
CA LEU A 101 10.30 -11.47 3.76
C LEU A 101 10.63 -10.46 2.66
N SER A 102 11.91 -10.11 2.46
CA SER A 102 12.32 -9.17 1.43
C SER A 102 12.02 -9.68 0.02
N LEU A 103 12.23 -10.97 -0.24
CA LEU A 103 11.88 -11.61 -1.51
C LEU A 103 10.36 -11.63 -1.75
N ARG A 104 9.56 -11.87 -0.71
CA ARG A 104 8.09 -11.81 -0.80
C ARG A 104 7.62 -10.40 -1.11
N LEU A 105 8.14 -9.39 -0.42
CA LEU A 105 7.82 -7.99 -0.66
C LEU A 105 8.23 -7.56 -2.08
N ALA A 106 9.44 -7.91 -2.52
CA ALA A 106 9.90 -7.62 -3.88
C ALA A 106 9.01 -8.24 -4.96
N ARG A 107 8.57 -9.49 -4.76
CA ARG A 107 7.62 -10.15 -5.67
C ARG A 107 6.25 -9.50 -5.66
N ALA A 108 5.70 -9.22 -4.48
CA ALA A 108 4.39 -8.58 -4.34
C ALA A 108 4.36 -7.19 -4.97
N VAL A 109 5.43 -6.39 -4.79
CA VAL A 109 5.57 -5.09 -5.47
C VAL A 109 5.65 -5.27 -6.98
N GLY A 110 6.45 -6.23 -7.47
CA GLY A 110 6.55 -6.52 -8.91
C GLY A 110 5.23 -6.97 -9.54
N GLU A 111 4.42 -7.76 -8.83
CA GLU A 111 3.08 -8.16 -9.26
C GLU A 111 2.12 -6.97 -9.27
N ALA A 112 2.09 -6.16 -8.21
CA ALA A 112 1.25 -4.97 -8.12
C ALA A 112 1.55 -3.94 -9.23
N GLU A 113 2.83 -3.73 -9.58
CA GLU A 113 3.23 -2.85 -10.68
C GLU A 113 2.76 -3.38 -12.04
N ARG A 114 2.82 -4.70 -12.28
CA ARG A 114 2.30 -5.31 -13.51
C ARG A 114 0.79 -5.17 -13.61
N ASP A 115 0.08 -5.40 -12.52
CA ASP A 115 -1.38 -5.24 -12.49
C ASP A 115 -1.77 -3.79 -12.77
N ARG A 116 -1.09 -2.82 -12.14
CA ARG A 116 -1.28 -1.39 -12.42
C ARG A 116 -1.06 -1.05 -13.90
N ALA A 117 0.02 -1.56 -14.50
CA ALA A 117 0.30 -1.34 -15.91
C ALA A 117 -0.78 -1.94 -16.82
N LEU A 118 -1.27 -3.15 -16.51
CA LEU A 118 -2.36 -3.80 -17.23
C LEU A 118 -3.67 -3.01 -17.12
N TYR A 119 -4.02 -2.51 -15.93
CA TYR A 119 -5.21 -1.68 -15.76
C TYR A 119 -5.09 -0.35 -16.50
N ALA A 120 -3.93 0.29 -16.48
CA ALA A 120 -3.66 1.52 -17.21
C ALA A 120 -3.78 1.31 -18.74
N ASP A 121 -3.19 0.24 -19.28
CA ASP A 121 -3.32 -0.12 -20.70
C ASP A 121 -4.77 -0.38 -21.09
N ARG A 122 -5.52 -1.16 -20.30
CA ARG A 122 -6.95 -1.38 -20.55
C ARG A 122 -7.76 -0.09 -20.52
N ALA A 123 -7.50 0.80 -19.57
CA ALA A 123 -8.19 2.09 -19.48
C ALA A 123 -7.88 2.99 -20.68
N LEU A 124 -6.62 3.00 -21.14
CA LEU A 124 -6.21 3.74 -22.33
C LEU A 124 -6.87 3.19 -23.60
N ARG A 125 -6.93 1.86 -23.76
CA ARG A 125 -7.62 1.23 -24.90
C ARG A 125 -9.11 1.50 -24.89
N ALA A 126 -9.78 1.33 -23.75
CA ALA A 126 -11.19 1.65 -23.61
C ALA A 126 -11.47 3.13 -23.95
N ARG A 127 -10.59 4.04 -23.53
CA ARG A 127 -10.69 5.46 -23.88
C ARG A 127 -10.49 5.70 -25.38
N ALA A 128 -9.53 5.03 -26.01
CA ALA A 128 -9.29 5.14 -27.45
C ALA A 128 -10.48 4.61 -28.28
N GLU A 129 -11.04 3.46 -27.88
CA GLU A 129 -12.24 2.87 -28.49
C GLU A 129 -13.46 3.78 -28.35
N GLU A 130 -13.67 4.37 -27.17
CA GLU A 130 -14.71 5.38 -26.93
C GLU A 130 -14.53 6.58 -27.86
N HIS A 131 -13.31 7.12 -27.91
CA HIS A 131 -13.01 8.29 -28.73
C HIS A 131 -13.19 8.01 -30.22
N GLN A 132 -12.84 6.81 -30.68
CA GLN A 132 -13.07 6.39 -32.05
C GLN A 132 -14.56 6.21 -32.35
N ARG A 133 -15.33 5.58 -31.45
CA ARG A 133 -16.78 5.45 -31.61
C ARG A 133 -17.47 6.81 -31.65
N ILE A 134 -17.08 7.74 -30.77
CA ILE A 134 -17.58 9.12 -30.78
C ILE A 134 -17.23 9.77 -32.13
N ALA A 135 -15.99 9.63 -32.61
CA ALA A 135 -15.60 10.18 -33.91
C ALA A 135 -16.40 9.59 -35.07
N GLU A 136 -16.67 8.28 -35.07
CA GLU A 136 -17.49 7.60 -36.09
C GLU A 136 -18.94 8.10 -36.09
N VAL A 137 -19.58 8.15 -34.91
CA VAL A 137 -20.96 8.64 -34.76
C VAL A 137 -21.08 10.12 -35.14
N LEU A 138 -20.12 10.95 -34.71
CA LEU A 138 -20.06 12.35 -35.08
C LEU A 138 -19.88 12.50 -36.59
N HIS A 139 -18.94 11.79 -37.19
CA HIS A 139 -18.64 11.95 -38.61
C HIS A 139 -19.82 11.57 -39.50
N GLU A 140 -20.51 10.47 -39.22
CA GLU A 140 -21.61 10.00 -40.07
C GLU A 140 -22.83 10.92 -39.98
N ARG A 141 -23.22 11.35 -38.78
CA ARG A 141 -24.42 12.17 -38.57
C ARG A 141 -24.19 13.64 -38.91
N THR A 142 -23.11 14.24 -38.40
CA THR A 142 -22.82 15.67 -38.62
C THR A 142 -22.58 16.00 -40.10
N VAL A 143 -21.95 15.10 -40.86
CA VAL A 143 -21.72 15.31 -42.30
C VAL A 143 -23.03 15.21 -43.09
N GLN A 144 -23.94 14.32 -42.69
CA GLN A 144 -25.25 14.18 -43.31
C GLN A 144 -26.12 15.41 -43.04
N ASP A 145 -26.15 15.89 -41.80
CA ASP A 145 -26.99 17.02 -41.43
C ASP A 145 -26.46 18.34 -42.02
N LEU A 146 -25.14 18.56 -42.02
CA LEU A 146 -24.52 19.69 -42.74
C LEU A 146 -24.76 19.63 -44.25
N ALA A 147 -24.83 18.43 -44.84
CA ALA A 147 -25.17 18.27 -46.25
C ALA A 147 -26.63 18.62 -46.53
N ALA A 148 -27.56 18.25 -45.63
CA ALA A 148 -28.98 18.62 -45.72
C ALA A 148 -29.18 20.13 -45.57
N VAL A 149 -28.53 20.75 -44.60
CA VAL A 149 -28.50 22.21 -44.39
C VAL A 149 -27.98 22.93 -45.64
N ARG A 150 -26.89 22.44 -46.24
CA ARG A 150 -26.34 22.99 -47.49
C ARG A 150 -27.34 22.91 -48.64
N LEU A 151 -28.04 21.78 -48.79
CA LEU A 151 -29.09 21.58 -49.80
C LEU A 151 -30.26 22.55 -49.59
N MET A 152 -30.73 22.72 -48.35
CA MET A 152 -31.81 23.65 -48.03
C MET A 152 -31.41 25.11 -48.34
N LEU A 153 -30.20 25.51 -47.96
CA LEU A 153 -29.66 26.84 -48.28
C LEU A 153 -29.47 27.07 -49.79
N ASP A 154 -29.01 26.07 -50.54
CA ASP A 154 -28.92 26.13 -52.01
C ASP A 154 -30.31 26.31 -52.64
N THR A 155 -31.36 25.72 -52.04
CA THR A 155 -32.75 25.84 -52.51
C THR A 155 -33.30 27.27 -52.30
N ILE A 156 -32.93 27.91 -51.20
CA ILE A 156 -33.33 29.30 -50.87
C ILE A 156 -32.62 30.33 -51.76
N ARG A 157 -31.41 30.03 -52.21
CA ARG A 157 -30.58 30.96 -53.00
C ARG A 157 -31.21 31.37 -54.34
N ASP A 158 -32.04 30.50 -54.91
CA ASP A 158 -32.72 30.72 -56.19
C ASP A 158 -34.19 31.17 -56.03
N LEU A 159 -34.68 31.30 -54.79
CA LEU A 159 -36.04 31.79 -54.49
C LEU A 159 -36.04 33.33 -54.34
N PRO A 160 -37.00 34.05 -54.95
CA PRO A 160 -37.21 35.45 -54.64
C PRO A 160 -37.64 35.61 -53.17
N ALA A 161 -37.27 36.71 -52.52
CA ALA A 161 -37.64 36.98 -51.13
C ALA A 161 -39.16 36.87 -50.95
N SER A 162 -39.59 35.79 -50.28
CA SER A 162 -40.98 35.39 -50.08
C SER A 162 -41.13 34.74 -48.69
N GLU A 163 -42.36 34.67 -48.17
CA GLU A 163 -42.65 33.95 -46.91
C GLU A 163 -42.22 32.48 -46.94
N GLU A 164 -42.16 31.86 -48.13
CA GLU A 164 -41.65 30.49 -48.27
C GLU A 164 -40.14 30.41 -48.10
N ALA A 165 -39.38 31.38 -48.66
CA ALA A 165 -37.94 31.44 -48.45
C ALA A 165 -37.58 31.67 -46.98
N GLU A 166 -38.37 32.49 -46.26
CA GLU A 166 -38.20 32.79 -44.85
C GLU A 166 -38.51 31.55 -43.96
N ARG A 167 -39.58 30.80 -44.28
CA ARG A 167 -39.92 29.53 -43.61
C ARG A 167 -38.84 28.44 -43.77
N VAL A 168 -38.26 28.30 -44.96
CA VAL A 168 -37.20 27.30 -45.18
C VAL A 168 -35.90 27.72 -44.45
N LEU A 169 -35.62 29.02 -44.34
CA LEU A 169 -34.50 29.56 -43.56
C LEU A 169 -34.67 29.26 -42.06
N GLU A 170 -35.86 29.46 -41.50
CA GLU A 170 -36.18 29.08 -40.11
C GLU A 170 -36.00 27.58 -39.88
N GLN A 171 -36.56 26.72 -40.72
CA GLN A 171 -36.41 25.26 -40.59
C GLN A 171 -34.95 24.81 -40.67
N THR A 172 -34.16 25.46 -41.53
CA THR A 172 -32.72 25.17 -41.67
C THR A 172 -31.95 25.61 -40.42
N SER A 173 -32.31 26.73 -39.82
CA SER A 173 -31.73 27.22 -38.56
C SER A 173 -32.06 26.30 -37.39
N ASP A 174 -33.31 25.85 -37.29
CA ASP A 174 -33.76 24.93 -36.23
C ASP A 174 -33.03 23.59 -36.30
N MET A 175 -32.81 23.06 -37.51
CA MET A 175 -32.06 21.83 -37.74
C MET A 175 -30.59 21.98 -37.32
N LEU A 176 -29.94 23.09 -37.70
CA LEU A 176 -28.58 23.43 -37.26
C LEU A 176 -28.46 23.53 -35.73
N ASP A 177 -29.44 24.17 -35.07
CA ASP A 177 -29.47 24.31 -33.62
C ASP A 177 -29.69 22.98 -32.89
N LEU A 178 -30.40 22.04 -33.51
CA LEU A 178 -30.57 20.69 -33.01
C LEU A 178 -29.24 19.92 -33.09
N ASP A 179 -28.56 19.97 -34.23
CA ASP A 179 -27.28 19.28 -34.44
C ASP A 179 -26.19 19.81 -33.53
N VAL A 180 -26.11 21.14 -33.36
CA VAL A 180 -25.16 21.78 -32.44
C VAL A 180 -25.41 21.34 -31.00
N ARG A 181 -26.67 21.18 -30.58
CA ARG A 181 -27.02 20.65 -29.26
C ARG A 181 -26.58 19.19 -29.11
N GLU A 182 -26.83 18.36 -30.11
CA GLU A 182 -26.48 16.94 -30.05
C GLU A 182 -24.95 16.71 -30.09
N LEU A 183 -24.24 17.47 -30.91
CA LEU A 183 -22.77 17.56 -30.92
C LEU A 183 -22.23 17.93 -29.55
N ARG A 184 -22.82 18.95 -28.90
CA ARG A 184 -22.39 19.40 -27.58
C ARG A 184 -22.59 18.30 -26.54
N VAL A 185 -23.74 17.61 -26.56
CA VAL A 185 -24.03 16.46 -25.68
C VAL A 185 -23.01 15.33 -25.85
N LEU A 186 -22.62 15.01 -27.09
CA LEU A 186 -21.63 13.97 -27.37
C LEU A 186 -20.21 14.38 -26.93
N LEU A 187 -19.81 15.63 -27.17
CA LEU A 187 -18.47 16.13 -26.87
C LEU A 187 -18.23 16.40 -25.38
N THR A 188 -19.26 16.77 -24.63
CA THR A 188 -19.16 17.01 -23.18
C THR A 188 -19.60 15.80 -22.34
N GLY A 189 -19.82 14.64 -22.95
CA GLY A 189 -20.20 13.41 -22.23
C GLY A 189 -21.57 13.49 -21.56
N GLY A 190 -22.52 14.21 -22.15
CA GLY A 190 -23.86 14.42 -21.63
C GLY A 190 -24.04 15.69 -20.80
N GLU A 191 -23.02 16.55 -20.69
CA GLU A 191 -23.11 17.87 -20.05
C GLU A 191 -23.56 18.92 -21.08
N GLY A 192 -24.75 18.74 -21.63
CA GLY A 192 -25.45 19.79 -22.38
C GLY A 192 -26.20 20.70 -21.43
N THR A 193 -25.61 21.86 -21.10
CA THR A 193 -26.29 23.14 -20.78
C THR A 193 -27.45 23.17 -19.76
N GLU A 194 -27.42 22.38 -18.69
CA GLU A 194 -28.46 22.47 -17.63
C GLU A 194 -27.89 22.29 -16.22
N TRP A 195 -26.90 23.10 -15.87
CA TRP A 195 -26.41 23.21 -14.48
C TRP A 195 -26.70 24.61 -13.96
N GLN A 196 -27.96 24.80 -13.54
CA GLN A 196 -28.38 25.97 -12.75
C GLN A 196 -29.37 25.59 -11.63
N ALA A 197 -29.63 24.29 -11.42
CA ALA A 197 -30.42 23.82 -10.30
C ALA A 197 -29.51 23.52 -9.11
N ASP A 198 -29.75 24.19 -7.99
CA ASP A 198 -29.02 23.95 -6.73
C ASP A 198 -29.37 22.57 -6.11
N ASP A 199 -30.42 21.92 -6.60
CA ASP A 199 -30.94 20.67 -6.05
C ASP A 199 -31.34 19.61 -7.11
N LEU A 200 -31.27 18.33 -6.70
CA LEU A 200 -31.55 17.16 -7.52
C LEU A 200 -32.99 17.10 -8.05
N ALA A 201 -33.98 17.51 -7.25
CA ALA A 201 -35.38 17.36 -7.62
C ALA A 201 -35.74 18.33 -8.76
N THR A 202 -35.26 19.58 -8.66
CA THR A 202 -35.39 20.58 -9.72
C THR A 202 -34.65 20.14 -10.98
N ALA A 203 -33.43 19.61 -10.84
CA ALA A 203 -32.64 19.11 -11.96
C ALA A 203 -33.33 17.95 -12.71
N LEU A 204 -33.90 16.99 -11.99
CA LEU A 204 -34.62 15.85 -12.59
C LEU A 204 -35.91 16.29 -13.30
N ARG A 205 -36.69 17.19 -12.70
CA ARG A 205 -37.91 17.70 -13.35
C ARG A 205 -37.59 18.48 -14.61
N GLY A 206 -36.68 19.45 -14.51
CA GLY A 206 -36.27 20.26 -15.66
C GLY A 206 -35.75 19.40 -16.80
N TRP A 207 -34.91 18.40 -16.50
CA TRP A 207 -34.44 17.47 -17.52
C TRP A 207 -35.55 16.61 -18.13
N VAL A 208 -36.49 16.08 -17.33
CA VAL A 208 -37.62 15.28 -17.85
C VAL A 208 -38.47 16.10 -18.82
N ASP A 209 -38.69 17.39 -18.54
CA ASP A 209 -39.44 18.29 -19.41
C ASP A 209 -38.76 18.53 -20.78
N THR A 210 -37.45 18.25 -20.90
CA THR A 210 -36.72 18.34 -22.17
C THR A 210 -36.82 17.08 -23.04
N LEU A 211 -37.38 15.99 -22.53
CA LEU A 211 -37.50 14.73 -23.27
C LEU A 211 -38.55 14.84 -24.39
N PRO A 212 -38.46 14.01 -25.46
CA PRO A 212 -39.43 14.02 -26.55
C PRO A 212 -40.87 13.70 -26.10
N ASP A 213 -40.99 12.77 -25.15
CA ASP A 213 -42.26 12.27 -24.62
C ASP A 213 -42.27 12.35 -23.08
N PRO A 214 -42.32 13.56 -22.49
CA PRO A 214 -42.19 13.76 -21.04
C PRO A 214 -43.35 13.12 -20.27
N GLU A 215 -44.52 12.98 -20.90
CA GLU A 215 -45.72 12.36 -20.32
C GLU A 215 -45.54 10.88 -19.97
N LEU A 216 -44.57 10.19 -20.58
CA LEU A 216 -44.25 8.81 -20.25
C LEU A 216 -43.52 8.67 -18.91
N VAL A 217 -42.95 9.76 -18.38
CA VAL A 217 -42.09 9.73 -17.20
C VAL A 217 -42.81 10.33 -15.99
N SER A 218 -43.00 9.51 -14.95
CA SER A 218 -43.55 9.94 -13.66
C SER A 218 -42.46 10.03 -12.60
N CYS A 219 -42.37 11.17 -11.92
CA CYS A 219 -41.33 11.47 -10.94
C CYS A 219 -41.90 11.57 -9.50
N ASP A 220 -41.47 10.64 -8.64
CA ASP A 220 -41.72 10.63 -7.20
C ASP A 220 -40.43 11.08 -6.48
N LEU A 221 -40.30 12.38 -6.26
CA LEU A 221 -39.09 13.02 -5.75
C LEU A 221 -39.32 13.53 -4.33
N PRO A 222 -38.27 13.53 -3.47
CA PRO A 222 -38.41 14.00 -2.11
C PRO A 222 -38.71 15.50 -2.10
N ALA A 223 -39.49 15.95 -1.10
CA ALA A 223 -39.76 17.37 -0.89
C ALA A 223 -38.55 18.12 -0.32
N GLU A 224 -37.61 17.38 0.27
CA GLU A 224 -36.37 17.91 0.83
C GLU A 224 -35.39 18.27 -0.29
N LEU A 225 -34.77 19.46 -0.17
CA LEU A 225 -33.71 19.90 -1.08
C LEU A 225 -32.47 19.01 -0.90
N ILE A 226 -32.10 18.31 -1.95
CA ILE A 226 -30.88 17.50 -2.01
C ILE A 226 -29.86 18.27 -2.86
N SER A 227 -28.84 18.83 -2.21
CA SER A 227 -27.81 19.60 -2.90
C SER A 227 -27.04 18.72 -3.89
N MET A 228 -26.70 19.30 -5.04
CA MET A 228 -25.97 18.64 -6.11
C MET A 228 -24.47 18.53 -5.82
N ASP A 229 -24.08 17.69 -4.86
CA ASP A 229 -22.68 17.32 -4.66
C ASP A 229 -22.18 16.33 -5.74
N PRO A 230 -20.86 16.04 -5.85
CA PRO A 230 -20.33 15.15 -6.89
C PRO A 230 -20.94 13.73 -6.90
N GLN A 231 -21.36 13.19 -5.75
CA GLN A 231 -21.98 11.87 -5.67
C GLN A 231 -23.43 11.92 -6.16
N VAL A 232 -24.16 12.97 -5.79
CA VAL A 232 -25.53 13.23 -6.25
C VAL A 232 -25.57 13.49 -7.76
N VAL A 233 -24.59 14.22 -8.29
CA VAL A 233 -24.38 14.42 -9.73
C VAL A 233 -24.20 13.08 -10.46
N LEU A 234 -23.42 12.17 -9.89
CA LEU A 234 -23.23 10.85 -10.47
C LEU A 234 -24.52 10.04 -10.46
N ALA A 235 -25.26 10.04 -9.34
CA ALA A 235 -26.56 9.39 -9.23
C ALA A 235 -27.57 9.95 -10.25
N PHE A 236 -27.60 11.27 -10.43
CA PHE A 236 -28.40 11.94 -11.44
C PHE A 236 -28.07 11.45 -12.86
N ARG A 237 -26.78 11.32 -13.22
CA ARG A 237 -26.37 10.77 -14.53
C ARG A 237 -26.83 9.33 -14.72
N ILE A 238 -26.73 8.50 -13.68
CA ILE A 238 -27.19 7.11 -13.72
C ILE A 238 -28.70 7.05 -13.95
N ILE A 239 -29.49 7.88 -13.26
CA ILE A 239 -30.94 7.97 -13.43
C ILE A 239 -31.28 8.42 -14.86
N LYS A 240 -30.61 9.45 -15.38
CA LYS A 240 -30.80 9.92 -16.76
C LYS A 240 -30.59 8.80 -17.77
N GLU A 241 -29.51 8.05 -17.62
CA GLU A 241 -29.18 6.95 -18.52
C GLU A 241 -30.21 5.83 -18.44
N ALA A 242 -30.64 5.47 -17.23
CA ALA A 242 -31.65 4.43 -17.02
C ALA A 242 -32.98 4.79 -17.67
N VAL A 243 -33.45 6.03 -17.49
CA VAL A 243 -34.68 6.52 -18.12
C VAL A 243 -34.54 6.57 -19.64
N ARG A 244 -33.41 7.06 -20.16
CA ARG A 244 -33.15 7.06 -21.60
C ARG A 244 -33.16 5.66 -22.20
N ASN A 245 -32.58 4.69 -21.50
CA ASN A 245 -32.58 3.30 -21.93
C ASN A 245 -33.99 2.70 -21.92
N ALA A 246 -34.80 3.02 -20.91
CA ALA A 246 -36.21 2.60 -20.88
C ALA A 246 -36.99 3.14 -22.09
N ILE A 247 -36.87 4.45 -22.37
CA ILE A 247 -37.56 5.09 -23.49
C ILE A 247 -37.09 4.52 -24.84
N LYS A 248 -35.78 4.33 -25.01
CA LYS A 248 -35.20 3.95 -26.32
C LYS A 248 -35.27 2.44 -26.61
N HIS A 249 -35.24 1.60 -25.58
CA HIS A 249 -34.99 0.17 -25.76
C HIS A 249 -36.07 -0.75 -25.19
N ALA A 250 -36.94 -0.27 -24.31
CA ALA A 250 -37.90 -1.13 -23.62
C ALA A 250 -39.30 -1.15 -24.28
N ASP A 251 -39.59 -0.31 -25.29
CA ASP A 251 -40.96 -0.06 -25.76
C ASP A 251 -41.92 0.24 -24.58
N ALA A 252 -41.41 0.95 -23.57
CA ALA A 252 -42.16 1.24 -22.34
C ALA A 252 -43.23 2.29 -22.60
N THR A 253 -44.42 2.07 -22.04
CA THR A 253 -45.52 3.04 -22.03
C THR A 253 -45.53 3.90 -20.78
N THR A 254 -44.78 3.51 -19.75
CA THR A 254 -44.60 4.30 -18.53
C THR A 254 -43.26 4.00 -17.88
N VAL A 255 -42.54 5.06 -17.51
CA VAL A 255 -41.33 5.01 -16.71
C VAL A 255 -41.57 5.75 -15.40
N ARG A 256 -41.29 5.11 -14.28
CA ARG A 256 -41.39 5.71 -12.95
C ARG A 256 -39.99 5.91 -12.37
N VAL A 257 -39.68 7.15 -12.04
CA VAL A 257 -38.47 7.54 -11.32
C VAL A 257 -38.85 7.87 -9.89
N ARG A 258 -38.25 7.17 -8.93
CA ARG A 258 -38.39 7.48 -7.50
C ARG A 258 -37.04 7.77 -6.90
N VAL A 259 -36.94 8.87 -6.16
CA VAL A 259 -35.74 9.21 -5.39
C VAL A 259 -36.13 9.41 -3.94
N ARG A 260 -35.35 8.83 -3.02
CA ARG A 260 -35.58 9.00 -1.57
C ARG A 260 -34.27 8.96 -0.80
N LEU A 261 -34.25 9.63 0.34
CA LEU A 261 -33.19 9.51 1.34
C LEU A 261 -33.60 8.49 2.39
N ALA A 262 -32.74 7.51 2.68
CA ALA A 262 -32.96 6.57 3.77
C ALA A 262 -31.64 6.18 4.43
N GLY A 263 -31.54 6.37 5.75
CA GLY A 263 -30.35 5.98 6.51
C GLY A 263 -29.08 6.77 6.18
N GLY A 264 -29.20 7.94 5.54
CA GLY A 264 -28.07 8.73 5.04
C GLY A 264 -27.67 8.40 3.60
N ASP A 265 -28.30 7.40 2.98
CA ASP A 265 -28.06 7.03 1.59
C ASP A 265 -29.11 7.63 0.66
N LEU A 266 -28.67 8.03 -0.54
CA LEU A 266 -29.52 8.40 -1.66
C LEU A 266 -29.93 7.14 -2.44
N ILE A 267 -31.23 6.87 -2.50
CA ILE A 267 -31.77 5.72 -3.20
C ILE A 267 -32.58 6.21 -4.40
N GLY A 268 -32.08 5.92 -5.61
CA GLY A 268 -32.78 6.13 -6.88
C GLY A 268 -33.31 4.81 -7.43
N GLU A 269 -34.57 4.80 -7.84
CA GLU A 269 -35.27 3.67 -8.43
C GLU A 269 -35.87 4.11 -9.78
N VAL A 270 -35.54 3.41 -10.85
CA VAL A 270 -36.12 3.63 -12.19
C VAL A 270 -36.80 2.33 -12.60
N VAL A 271 -38.11 2.38 -12.83
CA VAL A 271 -38.93 1.23 -13.20
C VAL A 271 -39.67 1.54 -14.48
N ASP A 272 -39.49 0.73 -15.49
CA ASP A 272 -40.28 0.77 -16.73
C ASP A 272 -41.24 -0.43 -16.80
N ASP A 273 -42.30 -0.29 -17.61
CA ASP A 273 -43.27 -1.35 -17.92
C ASP A 273 -42.98 -2.06 -19.27
N GLY A 274 -41.78 -1.82 -19.82
CA GLY A 274 -41.38 -2.33 -21.11
C GLY A 274 -40.89 -3.77 -21.10
N ARG A 275 -40.34 -4.20 -22.24
CA ARG A 275 -39.76 -5.53 -22.43
C ARG A 275 -38.33 -5.53 -21.89
N GLY A 276 -38.14 -6.21 -20.76
CA GLY A 276 -36.82 -6.40 -20.18
C GLY A 276 -35.85 -7.11 -21.13
N SER A 277 -34.59 -6.69 -21.13
CA SER A 277 -33.51 -7.44 -21.77
C SER A 277 -33.20 -8.67 -20.91
N THR A 278 -33.42 -9.87 -21.45
CA THR A 278 -33.10 -11.14 -20.78
C THR A 278 -31.63 -11.11 -20.35
N PRO A 279 -31.30 -11.18 -19.04
CA PRO A 279 -29.91 -11.26 -18.62
C PRO A 279 -29.38 -12.60 -19.13
N ALA A 280 -28.33 -12.57 -19.96
CA ALA A 280 -27.60 -13.79 -20.30
C ALA A 280 -27.19 -14.46 -18.97
N PRO A 281 -27.37 -15.78 -18.81
CA PRO A 281 -27.05 -16.45 -17.56
C PRO A 281 -25.59 -16.18 -17.20
N ARG A 282 -25.38 -15.56 -16.03
CA ARG A 282 -24.05 -15.40 -15.42
C ARG A 282 -23.42 -16.78 -15.39
N ARG A 283 -22.38 -16.97 -16.21
CA ARG A 283 -21.47 -18.11 -16.06
C ARG A 283 -20.80 -17.93 -14.71
N ASP A 284 -21.30 -18.65 -13.70
CA ASP A 284 -20.58 -18.87 -12.45
C ASP A 284 -19.25 -19.53 -12.80
N SER A 285 -18.19 -18.73 -12.82
CA SER A 285 -16.82 -19.21 -12.83
C SER A 285 -16.51 -19.83 -11.46
N GLY A 286 -16.73 -21.14 -11.39
CA GLY A 286 -16.01 -22.11 -10.58
C GLY A 286 -15.48 -21.67 -9.21
N ARG A 287 -16.22 -22.01 -8.16
CA ARG A 287 -15.63 -22.37 -6.86
C ARG A 287 -16.19 -23.73 -6.45
N ALA A 288 -15.45 -24.78 -6.78
CA ALA A 288 -15.64 -26.11 -6.22
C ALA A 288 -15.29 -26.06 -4.73
N SER A 289 -16.29 -26.01 -3.85
CA SER A 289 -16.13 -26.41 -2.46
C SER A 289 -16.30 -27.93 -2.39
N SER A 290 -15.23 -28.59 -1.99
CA SER A 290 -15.20 -29.98 -1.56
C SER A 290 -16.21 -30.17 -0.42
N GLY A 291 -17.35 -30.80 -0.72
CA GLY A 291 -18.34 -31.27 0.24
C GLY A 291 -18.24 -32.77 0.39
N MET A 292 -17.77 -33.21 1.56
CA MET A 292 -17.65 -34.61 2.00
C MET A 292 -19.04 -35.30 1.99
N PRO A 293 -19.18 -36.53 1.46
CA PRO A 293 -20.46 -37.24 1.52
C PRO A 293 -20.76 -37.77 2.94
N PRO A 294 -22.03 -37.89 3.34
CA PRO A 294 -22.41 -38.39 4.66
C PRO A 294 -22.19 -39.92 4.76
N PRO A 295 -21.89 -40.46 5.96
CA PRO A 295 -21.69 -41.90 6.12
C PRO A 295 -23.03 -42.66 6.14
N LEU A 296 -23.06 -43.82 5.47
CA LEU A 296 -24.17 -44.78 5.49
C LEU A 296 -24.28 -45.49 6.85
N PRO A 297 -25.49 -45.92 7.26
CA PRO A 297 -25.70 -46.58 8.55
C PRO A 297 -25.24 -48.05 8.51
N LEU A 298 -24.53 -48.47 9.57
CA LEU A 298 -24.11 -49.86 9.79
C LEU A 298 -25.29 -50.67 10.36
N GLU A 299 -25.88 -51.54 9.53
CA GLU A 299 -26.56 -52.75 9.99
C GLU A 299 -25.53 -53.83 10.36
N ARG A 300 -25.75 -54.48 11.51
CA ARG A 300 -25.61 -55.94 11.78
C ARG A 300 -25.78 -56.14 13.30
N SER A 301 -26.90 -56.71 13.73
CA SER A 301 -27.09 -58.15 13.95
C SER A 301 -26.04 -58.78 14.89
N ARG A 302 -26.37 -58.85 16.18
CA ARG A 302 -26.50 -60.09 16.97
C ARG A 302 -27.00 -59.75 18.38
#